data_AF-A0A4P9WZU6-F1
#
_entry.id   AF-A0A4P9WZU6-F1
#
_cell.length_a   1.000
_cell.length_b   1.000
_cell.length_c   1.000
_cell.angle_alpha   90.00
_cell.angle_beta   90.00
_cell.angle_gamma   90.00
#
_symmetry.space_group_name_H-M   'P 1'
#
loop_
_entity.id
_entity.type
_entity.pdbx_description
1 polymer ?
#
loop_
_entity_poly.entity_id
_entity_poly.type
_entity_poly.pdbx_seq_one_letter_code
_entity_poly.pdbx_strand_id
1 'polypeptide(L)'
;GRIMRVELKNFMGHTAFDIHMHPKMNFISGVNGAGKSAILTGIIVGLNGLLSIAGRGNNLSRLIRVGTNRAKIRLTLCNQGPSKYKRESYPDRIVVERVLQRLGENSCTTAWRVLDAHGGVLTKKRQEVLALFSYLNLVANNPVLLMSQNEFKKLLRSTPGMLYNFFGKATGLEARFNEYVSASDEIKTTGRHISSLREEAKQARSEIKELEDQLGRYEQLGADKSRLTQLQNELAWAVVRDKE
;
A
#
# COMPACT_ATOMS: atom_id res chain seq x y z
N GLY A 1 -16.67 11.02 1.29
CA GLY A 1 -16.95 11.40 -0.10
C GLY A 1 -18.24 10.74 -0.56
N ARG A 2 -18.80 11.16 -1.71
CA ARG A 2 -20.06 10.61 -2.26
C ARG A 2 -19.92 10.32 -3.75
N ILE A 3 -20.56 9.26 -4.24
CA ILE A 3 -20.68 8.98 -5.67
C ILE A 3 -21.78 9.88 -6.28
N MET A 4 -21.40 10.67 -7.28
CA MET A 4 -22.25 11.60 -8.03
C MET A 4 -22.83 10.98 -9.30
N ARG A 5 -22.07 10.10 -9.96
CA ARG A 5 -22.44 9.52 -11.26
C ARG A 5 -21.75 8.19 -11.43
N VAL A 6 -22.43 7.23 -12.04
CA VAL A 6 -21.89 5.92 -12.40
C VAL A 6 -22.05 5.73 -13.89
N GLU A 7 -20.95 5.50 -14.59
CA GLU A 7 -20.94 5.19 -16.02
C GLU A 7 -20.31 3.82 -16.24
N LEU A 8 -20.98 2.96 -17.00
CA LEU A 8 -20.51 1.64 -17.36
C LEU A 8 -20.56 1.50 -18.88
N LYS A 9 -19.43 1.14 -19.50
CA LYS A 9 -19.34 0.88 -20.94
C LYS A 9 -18.84 -0.53 -21.20
N ASN A 10 -19.55 -1.26 -22.04
CA ASN A 10 -19.30 -2.67 -22.36
C ASN A 10 -19.13 -3.55 -21.11
N PHE A 11 -19.95 -3.31 -20.09
CA PHE A 11 -19.87 -3.96 -18.80
C PHE A 11 -21.08 -4.87 -18.61
N MET A 12 -20.86 -6.18 -18.60
CA MET A 12 -21.91 -7.18 -18.51
C MET A 12 -23.01 -6.96 -19.57
N GLY A 13 -24.27 -6.87 -19.14
CA GLY A 13 -25.41 -6.58 -20.01
C GLY A 13 -25.49 -5.14 -20.53
N HIS A 14 -24.61 -4.23 -20.09
CA HIS A 14 -24.66 -2.80 -20.44
C HIS A 14 -23.66 -2.47 -21.56
N THR A 15 -24.15 -2.01 -22.71
CA THR A 15 -23.30 -1.44 -23.77
C THR A 15 -22.82 -0.04 -23.37
N ALA A 16 -23.76 0.80 -22.93
CA ALA A 16 -23.51 2.09 -22.30
C ALA A 16 -24.60 2.31 -21.25
N PHE A 17 -24.20 2.60 -20.02
CA PHE A 17 -25.07 2.92 -18.91
C PHE A 17 -24.52 4.16 -18.23
N ASP A 18 -25.40 5.08 -17.87
CA ASP A 18 -25.05 6.34 -17.24
C ASP A 18 -26.19 6.78 -16.32
N ILE A 19 -25.88 6.98 -15.04
CA ILE A 19 -26.84 7.45 -14.05
C ILE A 19 -26.21 8.51 -13.16
N HIS A 20 -26.96 9.59 -12.95
CA HIS A 20 -26.63 10.63 -11.99
C HIS A 20 -27.30 10.31 -10.65
N MET A 21 -26.51 10.31 -9.59
CA MET A 21 -26.96 10.01 -8.23
C MET A 21 -27.38 11.29 -7.52
N HIS A 22 -28.60 11.29 -7.00
CA HIS A 22 -29.10 12.30 -6.09
C HIS A 22 -28.30 12.28 -4.76
N PRO A 23 -28.09 13.44 -4.09
CA PRO A 23 -27.25 13.53 -2.90
C PRO A 23 -27.73 12.78 -1.67
N LYS A 24 -29.04 12.55 -1.54
CA LYS A 24 -29.64 11.98 -0.33
C LYS A 24 -29.95 10.50 -0.50
N MET A 25 -30.82 10.16 -1.45
CA MET A 25 -31.35 8.82 -1.63
C MET A 25 -31.55 8.55 -3.13
N ASN A 26 -31.26 7.32 -3.54
CA ASN A 26 -31.37 6.85 -4.92
C ASN A 26 -32.09 5.51 -4.91
N PHE A 27 -33.14 5.37 -5.70
CA PHE A 27 -33.85 4.10 -5.89
C PHE A 27 -33.62 3.61 -7.33
N ILE A 28 -33.11 2.38 -7.45
CA ILE A 28 -32.91 1.72 -8.74
C ILE A 28 -33.84 0.52 -8.78
N SER A 29 -34.90 0.61 -9.60
CA SER A 29 -35.89 -0.45 -9.80
C SER A 29 -35.93 -0.91 -11.25
N GLY A 30 -36.58 -2.03 -11.52
CA GLY A 30 -36.69 -2.65 -12.83
C GLY A 30 -37.06 -4.12 -12.74
N VAL A 31 -37.27 -4.79 -13.88
CA VAL A 31 -37.57 -6.23 -13.90
C VAL A 31 -36.35 -7.08 -13.52
N ASN A 32 -36.58 -8.35 -13.20
CA ASN A 32 -35.48 -9.30 -12.98
C ASN A 32 -34.70 -9.48 -14.29
N GLY A 33 -33.36 -9.54 -14.19
CA GLY A 33 -32.50 -9.60 -15.36
C GLY A 33 -32.16 -8.24 -16.01
N ALA A 34 -32.82 -7.14 -15.62
CA ALA A 34 -32.57 -5.79 -16.17
C ALA A 34 -31.16 -5.21 -15.88
N GLY A 35 -30.26 -5.96 -15.24
CA GLY A 35 -28.89 -5.52 -14.97
C GLY A 35 -28.72 -4.64 -13.72
N LYS A 36 -29.69 -4.58 -12.81
CA LYS A 36 -29.61 -3.83 -11.53
C LYS A 36 -28.39 -4.24 -10.70
N SER A 37 -28.20 -5.54 -10.49
CA SER A 37 -27.04 -6.06 -9.75
C SER A 37 -25.72 -5.81 -10.48
N ALA A 38 -25.74 -5.62 -11.81
CA ALA A 38 -24.55 -5.24 -12.58
C ALA A 38 -24.13 -3.79 -12.26
N ILE A 39 -25.08 -2.90 -11.97
CA ILE A 39 -24.76 -1.53 -11.51
C ILE A 39 -24.02 -1.58 -10.18
N LEU A 40 -24.54 -2.33 -9.20
CA LEU A 40 -23.87 -2.54 -7.91
C LEU A 40 -22.49 -3.21 -8.08
N THR A 41 -22.39 -4.22 -8.95
CA THR A 41 -21.10 -4.87 -9.27
C THR A 41 -20.12 -3.86 -9.86
N GLY A 42 -20.58 -2.98 -10.75
CA GLY A 42 -19.78 -1.91 -11.33
C GLY A 42 -19.26 -0.94 -10.29
N ILE A 43 -20.09 -0.56 -9.31
CA ILE A 43 -19.67 0.29 -8.18
C ILE A 43 -18.61 -0.42 -7.32
N ILE A 44 -18.87 -1.67 -6.91
CA ILE A 44 -17.92 -2.47 -6.11
C ILE A 44 -16.57 -2.55 -6.81
N VAL A 45 -16.56 -2.92 -8.09
CA VAL A 45 -15.32 -3.07 -8.87
C VAL A 45 -14.67 -1.71 -9.13
N GLY A 46 -15.45 -0.65 -9.35
CA GLY A 46 -14.97 0.71 -9.50
C GLY A 46 -14.30 1.26 -8.24
N LEU A 47 -14.73 0.82 -7.05
CA LEU A 47 -14.14 1.16 -5.75
C LEU A 47 -13.01 0.20 -5.30
N ASN A 48 -12.45 -0.59 -6.23
CA ASN A 48 -11.43 -1.60 -5.96
C ASN A 48 -11.89 -2.71 -4.97
N GLY A 49 -13.20 -2.94 -4.85
CA GLY A 49 -13.76 -4.06 -4.11
C GLY A 49 -13.49 -5.41 -4.78
N LEU A 50 -13.48 -6.46 -3.98
CA LEU A 50 -13.40 -7.84 -4.45
C LEU A 50 -14.72 -8.25 -5.11
N LEU A 51 -14.63 -9.04 -6.18
CA LEU A 51 -15.81 -9.56 -6.89
C LEU A 51 -16.67 -10.49 -6.03
N SER A 52 -16.06 -11.18 -5.07
CA SER A 52 -16.74 -12.04 -4.11
C SER A 52 -17.78 -11.30 -3.28
N ILE A 53 -17.58 -10.01 -3.01
CA ILE A 53 -18.55 -9.12 -2.34
C ILE A 53 -19.83 -9.01 -3.17
N ALA A 54 -19.69 -8.90 -4.50
CA ALA A 54 -20.84 -8.90 -5.41
C ALA A 54 -21.49 -10.29 -5.60
N GLY A 55 -21.07 -11.31 -4.84
CA GLY A 55 -21.54 -12.69 -5.00
C GLY A 55 -21.09 -13.34 -6.32
N ARG A 56 -19.99 -12.84 -6.91
CA ARG A 56 -19.41 -13.37 -8.15
C ARG A 56 -18.05 -13.99 -7.87
N GLY A 57 -17.63 -14.95 -8.69
CA GLY A 57 -16.27 -15.51 -8.62
C GLY A 57 -15.19 -14.44 -8.91
N ASN A 58 -13.92 -14.80 -8.84
CA ASN A 58 -12.82 -13.83 -8.85
C ASN A 58 -12.41 -13.31 -10.24
N ASN A 59 -13.05 -13.78 -11.31
CA ASN A 59 -12.63 -13.49 -12.67
C ASN A 59 -13.24 -12.19 -13.22
N LEU A 60 -12.43 -11.12 -13.27
CA LEU A 60 -12.80 -9.82 -13.83
C LEU A 60 -13.09 -9.85 -15.35
N SER A 61 -12.52 -10.81 -16.11
CA SER A 61 -12.77 -10.92 -17.56
C SER A 61 -14.25 -11.19 -17.87
N ARG A 62 -14.96 -11.84 -16.94
CA ARG A 62 -16.41 -12.15 -17.07
C ARG A 62 -17.31 -10.92 -16.93
N LEU A 63 -16.76 -9.79 -16.45
CA LEU A 63 -17.49 -8.54 -16.38
C LEU A 63 -17.47 -7.77 -17.70
N ILE A 64 -16.58 -8.12 -18.62
CA ILE A 64 -16.53 -7.51 -19.94
C ILE A 64 -17.66 -8.11 -20.77
N ARG A 65 -18.48 -7.25 -21.38
CA ARG A 65 -19.61 -7.64 -22.24
C ARG A 65 -19.15 -8.62 -23.32
N VAL A 66 -19.97 -9.65 -23.57
CA VAL A 66 -19.74 -10.65 -24.63
C VAL A 66 -19.61 -9.95 -25.99
N GLY A 67 -18.68 -10.40 -26.82
CA GLY A 67 -18.35 -9.78 -28.10
C GLY A 67 -17.46 -8.53 -27.99
N THR A 68 -17.01 -8.17 -26.78
CA THR A 68 -16.07 -7.07 -26.58
C THR A 68 -14.86 -7.50 -25.76
N ASN A 69 -13.73 -6.81 -25.97
CA ASN A 69 -12.47 -7.08 -25.26
C ASN A 69 -12.12 -6.01 -24.23
N ARG A 70 -12.97 -4.99 -24.07
CA ARG A 70 -12.69 -3.86 -23.19
C ARG A 70 -13.96 -3.35 -22.53
N ALA A 71 -13.93 -3.28 -21.20
CA ALA A 71 -14.96 -2.62 -20.39
C ALA A 71 -14.38 -1.42 -19.66
N LYS A 72 -15.24 -0.44 -19.35
CA LYS A 72 -14.86 0.76 -18.63
C LYS A 72 -15.91 1.08 -17.58
N ILE A 73 -15.44 1.38 -16.38
CA ILE A 73 -16.23 1.80 -15.23
C ILE A 73 -15.75 3.20 -14.86
N ARG A 74 -16.63 4.19 -14.79
CA ARG A 74 -16.33 5.52 -14.26
C ARG A 74 -17.23 5.82 -13.07
N LEU A 75 -16.62 6.27 -11.99
CA LEU A 75 -17.30 6.78 -10.81
C LEU A 75 -16.92 8.24 -10.66
N THR A 76 -17.89 9.14 -10.79
CA THR A 76 -17.67 10.54 -10.44
C THR A 76 -17.88 10.70 -8.94
N LEU A 77 -16.89 11.23 -8.24
CA LEU A 77 -16.88 11.43 -6.80
C LEU A 77 -16.97 12.92 -6.47
N CYS A 78 -17.70 13.24 -5.41
CA CYS A 78 -17.71 14.56 -4.81
C CYS A 78 -16.51 14.72 -3.87
N ASN A 79 -15.66 15.70 -4.17
CA ASN A 79 -14.49 16.11 -3.41
C ASN A 79 -14.65 17.55 -2.91
N GLN A 80 -15.71 17.78 -2.14
CA GLN A 80 -16.06 19.10 -1.58
C GLN A 80 -16.19 19.02 -0.06
N GLY A 81 -16.18 20.19 0.59
CA GLY A 81 -16.35 20.32 2.03
C GLY A 81 -15.02 20.49 2.79
N PRO A 82 -15.06 20.50 4.13
CA PRO A 82 -13.89 20.74 4.97
C PRO A 82 -12.82 19.65 4.83
N SER A 83 -13.24 18.41 4.59
CA SER A 83 -12.35 17.27 4.32
C SER A 83 -12.15 17.05 2.81
N LYS A 84 -11.76 18.10 2.08
CA LYS A 84 -11.44 18.00 0.65
C LYS A 84 -10.08 17.32 0.47
N TYR A 85 -10.06 16.23 -0.28
CA TYR A 85 -8.82 15.52 -0.62
C TYR A 85 -7.94 16.43 -1.48
N LYS A 86 -6.70 16.64 -1.02
CA LYS A 86 -5.63 17.39 -1.73
C LYS A 86 -6.16 18.65 -2.42
N ARG A 87 -6.63 19.60 -1.61
CA ARG A 87 -7.38 20.81 -2.02
C ARG A 87 -6.79 21.60 -3.18
N GLU A 88 -5.46 21.64 -3.29
CA GLU A 88 -4.73 22.38 -4.33
C GLU A 88 -4.59 21.62 -5.65
N SER A 89 -4.50 20.29 -5.61
CA SER A 89 -4.20 19.47 -6.80
C SER A 89 -5.41 18.72 -7.36
N TYR A 90 -6.48 18.55 -6.56
CA TYR A 90 -7.66 17.83 -6.99
C TYR A 90 -8.89 18.76 -7.06
N PRO A 91 -9.64 18.72 -8.18
CA PRO A 91 -10.86 19.50 -8.33
C PRO A 91 -11.98 18.97 -7.41
N ASP A 92 -13.07 19.72 -7.37
CA ASP A 92 -14.28 19.40 -6.60
C ASP A 92 -15.00 18.14 -7.10
N ARG A 93 -14.84 17.81 -8.38
CA ARG A 93 -15.41 16.62 -9.02
C ARG A 93 -14.29 15.80 -9.60
N ILE A 94 -14.13 14.60 -9.07
CA ILE A 94 -13.07 13.67 -9.48
C ILE A 94 -13.72 12.50 -10.19
N VAL A 95 -13.23 12.13 -11.38
CA VAL A 95 -13.71 10.94 -12.08
C VAL A 95 -12.68 9.83 -11.92
N VAL A 96 -13.02 8.78 -11.18
CA VAL A 96 -12.19 7.58 -11.09
C VAL A 96 -12.63 6.61 -12.18
N GLU A 97 -11.70 6.25 -13.06
CA GLU A 97 -11.92 5.30 -14.14
C GLU A 97 -11.12 4.02 -13.91
N ARG A 98 -11.82 2.89 -13.99
CA ARG A 98 -11.21 1.55 -14.09
C ARG A 98 -11.50 0.97 -15.47
N VAL A 99 -10.44 0.56 -16.17
CA VAL A 99 -10.53 -0.12 -17.46
C VAL A 99 -10.20 -1.58 -17.26
N LEU A 100 -11.03 -2.46 -17.80
CA LEU A 100 -10.81 -3.90 -17.87
C LEU A 100 -10.50 -4.27 -19.32
N GLN A 101 -9.39 -4.94 -19.55
CA GLN A 101 -8.97 -5.38 -20.89
C GLN A 101 -8.79 -6.91 -20.89
N ARG A 102 -9.54 -7.59 -21.75
CA ARG A 102 -9.45 -9.04 -21.94
C ARG A 102 -8.11 -9.39 -22.59
N LEU A 103 -7.39 -10.33 -21.99
CA LEU A 103 -6.19 -10.96 -22.56
C LEU A 103 -6.46 -12.40 -23.00
N GLY A 104 -7.36 -13.09 -22.30
CA GLY A 104 -7.78 -14.45 -22.63
C GLY A 104 -9.15 -14.76 -22.01
N GLU A 105 -9.58 -16.01 -22.12
CA GLU A 105 -10.90 -16.43 -21.64
C GLU A 105 -11.09 -16.16 -20.14
N ASN A 106 -10.07 -16.48 -19.34
CA ASN A 106 -10.04 -16.25 -17.89
C ASN A 106 -9.01 -15.22 -17.41
N SER A 107 -8.45 -14.41 -18.32
CA SER A 107 -7.42 -13.41 -17.98
C SER A 107 -7.83 -12.00 -18.42
N CYS A 108 -7.59 -11.03 -17.53
CA CYS A 108 -7.90 -9.63 -17.74
C CYS A 108 -6.83 -8.76 -17.07
N THR A 109 -6.33 -7.75 -17.79
CA THR A 109 -5.56 -6.66 -17.19
C THR A 109 -6.48 -5.55 -16.75
N THR A 110 -6.04 -4.77 -15.76
CA THR A 110 -6.78 -3.60 -15.28
C THR A 110 -5.89 -2.37 -15.24
N ALA A 111 -6.41 -1.24 -15.71
CA ALA A 111 -5.76 0.05 -15.59
C ALA A 111 -6.64 1.02 -14.81
N TRP A 112 -6.01 1.88 -14.02
CA TRP A 112 -6.66 2.90 -13.22
C TRP A 112 -6.28 4.29 -13.72
N ARG A 113 -7.25 5.19 -13.74
CA ARG A 113 -7.03 6.61 -14.03
C ARG A 113 -7.90 7.44 -13.11
N VAL A 114 -7.36 8.53 -12.62
CA VAL A 114 -8.14 9.60 -12.01
C VAL A 114 -8.12 10.78 -12.94
N LEU A 115 -9.30 11.29 -13.27
CA LEU A 115 -9.51 12.36 -14.21
C LEU A 115 -10.18 13.53 -13.49
N ASP A 116 -9.96 14.73 -14.02
CA ASP A 116 -10.79 15.88 -13.71
C ASP A 116 -12.16 15.80 -14.43
N ALA A 117 -13.00 16.82 -14.23
CA ALA A 117 -14.32 16.90 -14.86
C ALA A 117 -14.29 17.10 -16.38
N HIS A 118 -13.18 17.57 -16.95
CA HIS A 118 -12.98 17.84 -18.37
C HIS A 118 -12.24 16.70 -19.10
N GLY A 119 -11.82 15.66 -18.37
CA GLY A 119 -11.13 14.49 -18.91
C GLY A 119 -9.59 14.58 -18.85
N GLY A 120 -9.03 15.62 -18.23
CA GLY A 120 -7.60 15.71 -17.95
C GLY A 120 -7.17 14.64 -16.94
N VAL A 121 -6.01 14.03 -17.15
CA VAL A 121 -5.51 12.93 -16.31
C VAL A 121 -4.73 13.49 -15.12
N LEU A 122 -5.24 13.29 -13.92
CA LEU A 122 -4.56 13.69 -12.68
C LEU A 122 -3.53 12.63 -12.25
N THR A 123 -3.91 11.34 -12.30
CA THR A 123 -2.98 10.25 -11.99
C THR A 123 -3.40 8.94 -12.64
N LYS A 124 -2.43 8.05 -12.84
CA LYS A 124 -2.63 6.66 -13.26
C LYS A 124 -2.16 5.65 -12.20
N LYS A 125 -1.59 6.14 -11.09
CA LYS A 125 -1.02 5.30 -10.04
C LYS A 125 -2.12 4.68 -9.20
N ARG A 126 -2.15 3.34 -9.14
CA ARG A 126 -3.14 2.60 -8.34
C ARG A 126 -3.09 2.99 -6.86
N GLN A 127 -1.90 3.16 -6.29
CA GLN A 127 -1.74 3.52 -4.87
C GLN A 127 -2.43 4.85 -4.53
N GLU A 128 -2.33 5.85 -5.40
CA GLU A 128 -2.99 7.16 -5.18
C GLU A 128 -4.51 7.06 -5.28
N VAL A 129 -5.03 6.20 -6.16
CA VAL A 129 -6.48 5.91 -6.25
C VAL A 129 -6.98 5.27 -4.95
N LEU A 130 -6.21 4.33 -4.39
CA LEU A 130 -6.57 3.69 -3.12
C LEU A 130 -6.49 4.67 -1.96
N ALA A 131 -5.49 5.55 -1.94
CA ALA A 131 -5.39 6.62 -0.95
C ALA A 131 -6.59 7.59 -1.04
N LEU A 132 -7.03 7.94 -2.25
CA LEU A 132 -8.24 8.73 -2.48
C LEU A 132 -9.49 8.04 -1.90
N PHE A 133 -9.69 6.75 -2.17
CA PHE A 133 -10.84 6.00 -1.63
C PHE A 133 -10.80 5.91 -0.10
N SER A 134 -9.62 5.65 0.46
CA SER A 134 -9.41 5.59 1.91
C SER A 134 -9.74 6.94 2.57
N TYR A 135 -9.18 8.04 2.04
CA TYR A 135 -9.45 9.39 2.55
C TYR A 135 -10.92 9.78 2.45
N LEU A 136 -11.59 9.39 1.37
CA LEU A 136 -13.02 9.66 1.18
C LEU A 136 -13.93 8.67 1.93
N ASN A 137 -13.38 7.71 2.70
CA ASN A 137 -14.12 6.63 3.36
C ASN A 137 -15.04 5.86 2.40
N LEU A 138 -14.57 5.59 1.17
CA LEU A 138 -15.28 4.83 0.15
C LEU A 138 -14.67 3.43 0.00
N VAL A 139 -14.65 2.67 1.09
CA VAL A 139 -14.07 1.32 1.14
C VAL A 139 -15.13 0.29 0.78
N ALA A 140 -14.99 -0.36 -0.38
CA ALA A 140 -15.96 -1.34 -0.85
C ALA A 140 -16.07 -2.60 0.03
N ASN A 141 -15.06 -2.90 0.85
CA ASN A 141 -15.03 -4.04 1.76
C ASN A 141 -15.67 -3.75 3.13
N ASN A 142 -16.28 -2.58 3.31
CA ASN A 142 -17.05 -2.28 4.52
C ASN A 142 -18.53 -2.65 4.28
N PRO A 143 -19.10 -3.60 5.05
CA PRO A 143 -20.46 -4.08 4.84
C PRO A 143 -21.54 -3.04 5.16
N VAL A 144 -21.21 -1.96 5.87
CA VAL A 144 -22.12 -0.82 6.09
C VAL A 144 -22.18 0.09 4.87
N LEU A 145 -21.10 0.20 4.11
CA LEU A 145 -21.05 1.00 2.88
C LEU A 145 -21.65 0.23 1.69
N LEU A 146 -21.30 -1.05 1.56
CA LEU A 146 -21.79 -1.92 0.51
C LEU A 146 -22.28 -3.23 1.13
N MET A 147 -23.59 -3.39 1.13
CA MET A 147 -24.23 -4.62 1.59
C MET A 147 -24.81 -5.37 0.39
N SER A 148 -24.19 -6.48 0.03
CA SER A 148 -24.75 -7.38 -0.97
C SER A 148 -25.90 -8.21 -0.39
N GLN A 149 -26.74 -8.76 -1.28
CA GLN A 149 -27.83 -9.67 -0.88
C GLN A 149 -27.29 -10.87 -0.08
N ASN A 150 -26.11 -11.38 -0.43
CA ASN A 150 -25.51 -12.52 0.25
C ASN A 150 -24.96 -12.13 1.63
N GLU A 151 -24.34 -10.96 1.78
CA GLU A 151 -23.89 -10.45 3.08
C GLU A 151 -25.06 -10.18 4.01
N PHE A 152 -26.16 -9.62 3.50
CA PHE A 152 -27.36 -9.43 4.31
C PHE A 152 -27.94 -10.75 4.81
N LYS A 153 -28.01 -11.80 3.96
CA LYS A 153 -28.43 -13.14 4.38
C LYS A 153 -27.48 -13.74 5.43
N LYS A 154 -26.18 -13.50 5.33
CA LYS A 154 -25.20 -13.93 6.34
C LYS A 154 -25.41 -13.19 7.66
N LEU A 155 -25.68 -11.89 7.61
CA LEU A 155 -25.98 -11.08 8.78
C LEU A 155 -27.23 -11.59 9.51
N LEU A 156 -28.30 -11.93 8.79
CA LEU A 156 -29.52 -12.49 9.40
C LEU A 156 -29.31 -13.85 10.09
N ARG A 157 -28.29 -14.62 9.68
CA ARG A 157 -27.98 -15.95 10.22
C ARG A 157 -26.72 -15.93 11.09
N SER A 158 -26.29 -14.75 11.53
CA SER A 158 -24.99 -14.60 12.18
C SER A 158 -25.06 -14.97 13.66
N THR A 159 -23.99 -15.60 14.15
CA THR A 159 -23.78 -15.92 15.57
C THR A 159 -23.13 -14.72 16.27
N PRO A 160 -23.10 -14.66 17.61
CA PRO A 160 -22.48 -13.55 18.34
C PRO A 160 -21.03 -13.24 17.91
N GLY A 161 -20.22 -14.27 17.64
CA GLY A 161 -18.86 -14.07 17.13
C GLY A 161 -18.81 -13.51 15.70
N MET A 162 -19.74 -13.92 14.82
CA MET A 162 -19.86 -13.34 13.48
C MET A 162 -20.34 -11.89 13.52
N LEU A 163 -21.23 -11.55 14.46
CA LEU A 163 -21.69 -10.18 14.70
C LEU A 163 -20.56 -9.29 15.20
N TYR A 164 -19.70 -9.80 16.09
CA TYR A 164 -18.51 -9.08 16.53
C TYR A 164 -17.56 -8.78 15.37
N ASN A 165 -17.30 -9.78 14.52
CA ASN A 165 -16.48 -9.58 13.31
C ASN A 165 -17.14 -8.57 12.35
N PHE A 166 -18.46 -8.65 12.16
CA PHE A 166 -19.19 -7.69 11.35
C PHE A 166 -19.07 -6.26 11.91
N PHE A 167 -19.21 -6.10 13.21
CA PHE A 167 -19.02 -4.83 13.91
C PHE A 167 -17.59 -4.30 13.75
N GLY A 168 -16.58 -5.16 13.91
CA GLY A 168 -15.17 -4.81 13.68
C GLY A 168 -14.90 -4.30 12.26
N LYS A 169 -15.49 -4.94 11.24
CA LYS A 169 -15.40 -4.48 9.83
C LYS A 169 -16.16 -3.18 9.60
N ALA A 170 -17.37 -3.09 10.12
CA ALA A 170 -18.26 -1.94 9.97
C ALA A 170 -17.64 -0.66 10.52
N THR A 171 -17.04 -0.75 11.71
CA THR A 171 -16.38 0.35 12.41
C THR A 171 -14.96 0.63 11.94
N GLY A 172 -14.36 -0.27 11.15
CA GLY A 172 -12.96 -0.20 10.75
C GLY A 172 -11.96 -0.56 11.85
N LEU A 173 -12.44 -0.98 13.04
CA LEU A 173 -11.60 -1.39 14.16
C LEU A 173 -10.72 -2.60 13.82
N GLU A 174 -11.23 -3.54 13.01
CA GLU A 174 -10.45 -4.73 12.62
C GLU A 174 -9.18 -4.35 11.86
N ALA A 175 -9.28 -3.39 10.91
CA ALA A 175 -8.12 -2.93 10.15
C ALA A 175 -7.08 -2.25 11.06
N ARG A 176 -7.54 -1.40 11.98
CA ARG A 176 -6.68 -0.72 12.96
C ARG A 176 -6.01 -1.67 13.93
N PHE A 177 -6.75 -2.67 14.39
CA PHE A 177 -6.22 -3.71 15.27
C PHE A 177 -5.13 -4.52 14.56
N ASN A 178 -5.36 -4.92 13.30
CA ASN A 178 -4.36 -5.63 12.52
C ASN A 178 -3.11 -4.78 12.25
N GLU A 179 -3.27 -3.49 11.91
CA GLU A 179 -2.16 -2.54 11.78
C GLU A 179 -1.35 -2.45 13.08
N TYR A 180 -2.02 -2.36 14.23
CA TYR A 180 -1.38 -2.31 15.54
C TYR A 180 -0.58 -3.59 15.85
N VAL A 181 -1.15 -4.77 15.58
CA VAL A 181 -0.46 -6.05 15.77
C VAL A 181 0.79 -6.14 14.88
N SER A 182 0.67 -5.81 13.60
CA SER A 182 1.81 -5.82 12.68
C SER A 182 2.90 -4.84 13.11
N ALA A 183 2.55 -3.61 13.51
CA ALA A 183 3.50 -2.64 14.02
C ALA A 183 4.17 -3.13 15.31
N SER A 184 3.42 -3.78 16.21
CA SER A 184 4.00 -4.37 17.43
C SER A 184 5.01 -5.47 17.13
N ASP A 185 4.76 -6.29 16.11
CA ASP A 185 5.70 -7.35 15.71
C ASP A 185 6.93 -6.79 15.02
N GLU A 186 6.78 -5.77 14.17
CA GLU A 186 7.90 -5.02 13.59
C GLU A 186 8.79 -4.38 14.66
N ILE A 187 8.20 -3.75 15.68
CA ILE A 187 8.96 -3.18 16.80
C ILE A 187 9.78 -4.26 17.52
N LYS A 188 9.20 -5.44 17.74
CA LYS A 188 9.91 -6.57 18.38
C LYS A 188 11.06 -7.08 17.52
N THR A 189 10.88 -7.22 16.21
CA THR A 189 11.94 -7.69 15.31
C THR A 189 13.06 -6.67 15.20
N THR A 190 12.73 -5.39 15.00
CA THR A 190 13.72 -4.30 14.99
C THR A 190 14.47 -4.22 16.32
N GLY A 191 13.78 -4.39 17.45
CA GLY A 191 14.41 -4.46 18.76
C GLY A 191 15.48 -5.57 18.87
N ARG A 192 15.20 -6.77 18.33
CA ARG A 192 16.19 -7.86 18.28
C ARG A 192 17.38 -7.51 17.38
N HIS A 193 17.13 -6.89 16.22
CA HIS A 193 18.20 -6.45 15.31
C HIS A 193 19.12 -5.40 15.97
N ILE A 194 18.53 -4.42 16.68
CA ILE A 194 19.30 -3.41 17.41
C ILE A 194 20.18 -4.06 18.49
N SER A 195 19.66 -5.06 19.21
CA SER A 195 20.45 -5.79 20.21
C SER A 195 21.62 -6.56 19.59
N SER A 196 21.43 -7.23 18.45
CA SER A 196 22.52 -7.91 17.72
C SER A 196 23.60 -6.93 17.28
N LEU A 197 23.19 -5.84 16.61
CA LEU A 197 24.11 -4.80 16.14
C LEU A 197 24.88 -4.12 17.27
N ARG A 198 24.28 -4.01 18.46
CA ARG A 198 24.97 -3.49 19.65
C ARG A 198 26.07 -4.43 20.12
N GLU A 199 25.84 -5.74 20.11
CA GLU A 199 26.88 -6.72 20.47
C GLU A 199 27.99 -6.76 19.43
N GLU A 200 27.67 -6.75 18.14
CA GLU A 200 28.64 -6.66 17.05
C GLU A 200 29.49 -5.38 17.15
N ALA A 201 28.86 -4.23 17.40
CA ALA A 201 29.57 -2.96 17.59
C ALA A 201 30.46 -2.98 18.84
N LYS A 202 30.09 -3.73 19.88
CA LYS A 202 30.91 -3.90 21.08
C LYS A 202 32.14 -4.76 20.82
N GLN A 203 31.99 -5.86 20.07
CA GLN A 203 33.10 -6.71 19.63
C GLN A 203 34.08 -5.95 18.72
N ALA A 204 33.56 -5.23 17.72
CA ALA A 204 34.40 -4.41 16.84
C ALA A 204 35.18 -3.34 17.62
N ARG A 205 34.58 -2.73 18.66
CA ARG A 205 35.28 -1.77 19.53
C ARG A 205 36.38 -2.42 20.36
N SER A 206 36.21 -3.65 20.83
CA SER A 206 37.30 -4.36 21.53
C SER A 206 38.44 -4.71 20.58
N GLU A 207 38.13 -5.15 19.35
CA GLU A 207 39.15 -5.46 18.34
C GLU A 207 39.95 -4.23 17.94
N ILE A 208 39.29 -3.08 17.72
CA ILE A 208 39.98 -1.81 17.44
C ILE A 208 40.95 -1.46 18.58
N LYS A 209 40.52 -1.62 19.84
CA LYS A 209 41.37 -1.32 20.99
C LYS A 209 42.60 -2.25 21.06
N GLU A 210 42.42 -3.54 20.77
CA GLU A 210 43.56 -4.48 20.73
C GLU A 210 44.54 -4.15 19.61
N LEU A 211 44.05 -3.76 18.43
CA LEU A 211 44.88 -3.33 17.30
C LEU A 211 45.63 -2.02 17.61
N GLU A 212 44.98 -1.06 18.26
CA GLU A 212 45.62 0.18 18.74
C GLU A 212 46.75 -0.12 19.74
N ASP A 213 46.52 -1.02 20.70
CA ASP A 213 47.54 -1.45 21.67
C ASP A 213 48.72 -2.17 20.99
N GLN A 214 48.46 -3.00 19.98
CA GLN A 214 49.50 -3.65 19.19
C GLN A 214 50.32 -2.63 18.40
N LEU A 215 49.67 -1.65 17.77
CA LEU A 215 50.32 -0.62 16.97
C LEU A 215 51.26 0.23 17.83
N GLY A 216 50.84 0.60 19.05
CA GLY A 216 51.69 1.30 20.01
C GLY A 216 52.94 0.49 20.42
N ARG A 217 52.85 -0.85 20.54
CA ARG A 217 54.02 -1.70 20.80
C ARG A 217 54.99 -1.73 19.61
N TYR A 218 54.49 -1.74 18.39
CA TYR A 218 55.33 -1.70 17.18
C TYR A 218 56.05 -0.35 17.04
N GLU A 219 55.40 0.76 17.39
CA GLU A 219 56.02 2.09 17.41
C GLU A 219 57.15 2.16 18.43
N GLN A 220 56.96 1.60 19.64
CA GLN A 220 58.01 1.51 20.66
C GLN A 220 59.21 0.67 20.17
N LEU A 221 58.97 -0.48 19.55
CA LEU A 221 60.01 -1.31 18.94
C LEU A 221 60.78 -0.56 17.84
N GLY A 222 60.09 0.26 17.05
CA GLY A 222 60.73 1.14 16.07
C GLY A 222 61.68 2.14 16.71
N ALA A 223 61.24 2.79 17.79
CA ALA A 223 62.06 3.74 18.55
C ALA A 223 63.29 3.07 19.19
N ASP A 224 63.13 1.87 19.77
CA ASP A 224 64.22 1.10 20.36
C ASP A 224 65.25 0.68 19.30
N LYS A 225 64.79 0.31 18.10
CA LYS A 225 65.67 -0.03 16.98
C LYS A 225 66.49 1.17 16.51
N SER A 226 65.86 2.35 16.40
CA SER A 226 66.58 3.60 16.11
C SER A 226 67.62 3.93 17.18
N ARG A 227 67.27 3.74 18.46
CA ARG A 227 68.19 3.95 19.60
C ARG A 227 69.36 2.97 19.60
N LEU A 228 69.12 1.70 19.29
CA LEU A 228 70.17 0.69 19.09
C LEU A 228 71.13 1.11 17.97
N THR A 229 70.59 1.64 16.87
CA THR A 229 71.40 2.09 15.73
C THR A 229 72.29 3.28 16.12
N GLN A 230 71.78 4.22 16.92
CA GLN A 230 72.56 5.31 17.49
C GLN A 230 73.68 4.80 18.42
N LEU A 231 73.35 3.91 19.36
CA LEU A 231 74.34 3.34 20.28
C LEU A 231 75.43 2.54 19.54
N GLN A 232 75.08 1.84 18.46
CA GLN A 232 76.06 1.16 17.60
C GLN A 232 76.99 2.15 16.89
N ASN A 233 76.45 3.27 16.40
CA ASN A 233 77.28 4.33 15.81
C ASN A 233 78.19 4.98 16.86
N GLU A 234 77.71 5.25 18.07
CA GLU A 234 78.52 5.76 19.18
C GLU A 234 79.64 4.78 19.57
N LEU A 235 79.34 3.47 19.62
CA LEU A 235 80.33 2.43 19.88
C LEU A 235 81.41 2.43 18.78
N ALA A 236 81.02 2.53 17.51
CA ALA A 236 81.97 2.58 16.40
C ALA A 236 82.90 3.82 16.50
N TRP A 237 82.36 4.98 16.87
CA TRP A 237 83.15 6.19 17.12
C TRP A 237 84.07 6.07 18.34
N ALA A 238 83.63 5.43 19.42
CA ALA A 238 84.47 5.19 20.61
C ALA A 238 85.67 4.29 20.29
N VAL A 239 85.47 3.25 19.48
CA VAL A 239 86.56 2.36 19.01
C VAL A 239 87.59 3.11 18.17
N VAL A 240 87.17 4.11 17.39
CA VAL A 240 88.10 4.98 16.63
C VAL A 240 88.86 5.90 17.58
N ARG A 241 88.18 6.55 18.53
CA ARG A 241 88.80 7.43 19.54
C ARG A 241 89.85 6.70 20.38
N ASP A 242 89.59 5.47 20.79
CA ASP A 242 90.50 4.71 21.65
C ASP A 242 91.69 4.08 20.87
N LYS A 243 91.71 4.22 19.53
CA LYS A 243 92.81 3.80 18.64
C LYS A 243 93.73 4.94 18.19
N GLU A 244 93.35 6.19 18.42
CA GLU A 244 94.22 7.38 18.30
C GLU A 244 94.96 7.64 19.62
#